data_AF-A0A914DJ59-F1
#
_entry.id   AF-A0A914DJ59-F1
#
_cell.length_a   1.000
_cell.length_b   1.000
_cell.length_c   1.000
_cell.angle_alpha   90.00
_cell.angle_beta   90.00
_cell.angle_gamma   90.00
#
_symmetry.space_group_name_H-M   'P 1'
#
loop_
_entity.id
_entity.type
_entity.pdbx_description
1 polymer ?
#
loop_
_entity_poly.entity_id
_entity_poly.type
_entity_poly.pdbx_seq_one_letter_code
_entity_poly.pdbx_strand_id
1 'polypeptide(L)'
;MYHQLLYFSLFLVYISTCFGWQGYEHELMKNLPTQSPEIGETFIWQTDNNFKIPTNWENNDIPCDDDRIKMDADKEIVAMVEDGLRSTRWEIPNDGIILFADKTVIGRKGTWQCQRKSPEDVFYAPPGMLGNFLDVSKWKLAGDTRQRPRLHSEMVPSQEDEAIFPSEHALQVQIDQIVAVKKLIYNDQVG
;
A
#
# COMPACT_ATOMS: atom_id res chain seq x y z
N MET A 1 -40.29 -26.35 -3.65
CA MET A 1 -39.58 -26.12 -4.92
C MET A 1 -38.11 -26.42 -4.67
N TYR A 2 -37.64 -27.54 -5.22
CA TYR A 2 -36.25 -27.97 -5.14
C TYR A 2 -35.38 -27.12 -6.06
N HIS A 3 -34.19 -26.73 -5.62
CA HIS A 3 -32.94 -26.99 -6.37
C HIS A 3 -31.72 -26.91 -5.44
N GLN A 4 -31.10 -28.08 -5.27
CA GLN A 4 -29.73 -28.29 -4.81
C GLN A 4 -28.75 -27.98 -5.96
N LEU A 5 -27.50 -27.64 -5.61
CA LEU A 5 -26.24 -27.93 -6.30
C LEU A 5 -25.13 -27.52 -5.29
N LEU A 6 -24.60 -28.38 -4.41
CA LEU A 6 -23.58 -29.42 -4.61
C LEU A 6 -22.44 -29.02 -5.55
N TYR A 7 -21.30 -28.62 -4.98
CA TYR A 7 -19.97 -29.00 -5.49
C TYR A 7 -19.00 -29.27 -4.34
N PHE A 8 -18.57 -30.53 -4.29
CA PHE A 8 -17.48 -31.08 -3.49
C PHE A 8 -16.15 -30.78 -4.19
N SER A 9 -15.08 -30.57 -3.42
CA SER A 9 -13.74 -31.06 -3.79
C SER A 9 -12.92 -31.35 -2.53
N LEU A 10 -12.83 -32.64 -2.20
CA LEU A 10 -11.78 -33.22 -1.37
C LEU A 10 -10.46 -33.15 -2.16
N PHE A 11 -9.38 -32.71 -1.52
CA PHE A 11 -8.05 -33.15 -1.93
C PHE A 11 -7.59 -34.27 -0.99
N LEU A 12 -7.47 -35.47 -1.58
CA LEU A 12 -6.75 -36.60 -1.01
C LEU A 12 -5.25 -36.26 -0.97
N VAL A 13 -4.61 -36.51 0.16
CA VAL A 13 -3.16 -36.74 0.21
C VAL A 13 -2.95 -38.22 0.51
N TYR A 14 -2.43 -38.93 -0.48
CA TYR A 14 -1.95 -40.32 -0.38
C TYR A 14 -0.44 -40.29 -0.50
N ILE A 15 0.31 -40.69 0.53
CA ILE A 15 1.63 -41.33 0.34
C ILE A 15 1.77 -42.50 1.32
N SER A 16 2.17 -43.62 0.71
CA SER A 16 2.29 -44.99 1.20
C SER A 16 3.28 -45.16 2.36
N THR A 17 2.91 -46.01 3.32
CA THR A 17 3.86 -46.72 4.17
C THR A 17 4.44 -47.91 3.40
N CYS A 18 5.73 -48.19 3.57
CA CYS A 18 6.34 -49.49 3.27
C CYS A 18 7.49 -49.78 4.24
N PHE A 19 7.54 -51.05 4.63
CA PHE A 19 8.36 -51.70 5.66
C PHE A 19 9.88 -51.64 5.46
N GLY A 20 10.62 -51.79 6.57
CA GLY A 20 12.08 -51.67 6.66
C GLY A 20 12.91 -52.89 6.27
N TRP A 21 14.23 -52.64 6.21
CA TRP A 21 15.33 -53.62 6.19
C TRP A 21 16.55 -53.01 6.92
N GLN A 22 17.24 -53.85 7.69
CA GLN A 22 18.39 -53.53 8.56
C GLN A 22 19.74 -53.61 7.82
N GLY A 23 20.65 -52.68 8.15
CA GLY A 23 22.11 -52.87 8.15
C GLY A 23 22.88 -52.54 6.87
N TYR A 24 23.72 -51.50 6.90
CA TYR A 24 25.19 -51.55 6.82
C TYR A 24 25.76 -50.12 6.88
N GLU A 25 26.90 -49.98 7.57
CA GLU A 25 27.54 -48.74 8.01
C GLU A 25 28.25 -47.93 6.90
N HIS A 26 28.60 -46.71 7.30
CA HIS A 26 29.61 -45.78 6.78
C HIS A 26 29.26 -44.83 5.63
N GLU A 27 29.17 -43.55 6.04
CA GLU A 27 29.59 -42.35 5.33
C GLU A 27 29.07 -42.16 3.90
N LEU A 28 28.06 -41.30 3.78
CA LEU A 28 28.09 -40.15 2.86
C LEU A 28 27.03 -39.15 3.30
N MET A 29 27.53 -38.06 3.88
CA MET A 29 26.91 -36.73 3.99
C MET A 29 25.41 -36.67 4.30
N LYS A 30 25.15 -36.27 5.55
CA LYS A 30 23.95 -35.57 6.03
C LYS A 30 23.28 -34.72 4.93
N ASN A 31 22.33 -35.31 4.23
CA ASN A 31 21.26 -34.57 3.55
C ASN A 31 20.31 -34.03 4.62
N LEU A 32 20.75 -32.99 5.31
CA LEU A 32 19.79 -32.04 5.87
C LEU A 32 19.08 -31.43 4.66
N PRO A 33 17.73 -31.43 4.60
CA PRO A 33 17.08 -30.45 3.77
C PRO A 33 17.51 -29.10 4.36
N THR A 34 18.46 -28.44 3.71
CA THR A 34 18.58 -26.99 3.81
C THR A 34 17.26 -26.48 3.25
N GLN A 35 16.25 -26.33 4.12
CA GLN A 35 15.34 -25.21 3.97
C GLN A 35 16.26 -24.00 3.96
N SER A 36 16.60 -23.55 2.74
CA SER A 36 16.98 -22.17 2.54
C SER A 36 15.90 -21.39 3.28
N PRO A 37 16.25 -20.50 4.24
CA PRO A 37 15.24 -19.57 4.71
C PRO A 37 14.61 -18.96 3.45
N GLU A 38 13.29 -19.03 3.34
CA GLU A 38 12.56 -18.18 2.42
C GLU A 38 12.86 -16.76 2.90
N ILE A 39 13.94 -16.17 2.39
CA ILE A 39 14.26 -14.78 2.68
C ILE A 39 13.35 -13.97 1.75
N GLY A 40 12.06 -13.99 2.08
CA GLY A 40 11.12 -12.99 1.63
C GLY A 40 11.57 -11.64 2.14
N GLU A 41 11.46 -10.62 1.30
CA GLU A 41 11.79 -9.27 1.65
C GLU A 41 10.53 -8.49 2.03
N THR A 42 10.72 -7.36 2.70
CA THR A 42 9.62 -6.50 3.09
C THR A 42 9.64 -5.24 2.25
N PHE A 43 8.52 -4.93 1.60
CA PHE A 43 8.33 -3.73 0.79
C PHE A 43 7.29 -2.83 1.45
N ILE A 44 7.62 -1.55 1.56
CA ILE A 44 6.78 -0.54 2.18
C ILE A 44 6.31 0.42 1.10
N TRP A 45 5.00 0.60 1.01
CA TRP A 45 4.38 1.55 0.09
C TRP A 45 4.68 2.99 0.52
N GLN A 46 5.04 3.84 -0.44
CA GLN A 46 5.61 5.17 -0.15
C GLN A 46 4.70 6.36 -0.48
N THR A 47 3.59 6.15 -1.17
CA THR A 47 2.69 7.29 -1.43
C THR A 47 1.85 7.59 -0.19
N ASP A 48 1.45 8.85 -0.06
CA ASP A 48 0.57 9.33 1.00
C ASP A 48 -0.24 10.47 0.39
N ASN A 49 -1.56 10.38 0.47
CA ASN A 49 -2.53 11.34 -0.06
C ASN A 49 -2.96 12.37 0.99
N ASN A 50 -2.07 12.72 1.92
CA ASN A 50 -2.34 13.76 2.91
C ASN A 50 -2.22 15.18 2.30
N PHE A 51 -3.11 16.09 2.70
CA PHE A 51 -3.12 17.50 2.29
C PHE A 51 -1.85 18.26 2.68
N LYS A 52 -1.17 17.89 3.76
CA LYS A 52 0.05 18.57 4.21
C LYS A 52 1.25 18.32 3.27
N ILE A 53 1.14 17.36 2.35
CA ILE A 53 2.23 16.96 1.44
C ILE A 53 2.20 17.83 0.19
N PRO A 54 3.25 18.64 -0.08
CA PRO A 54 3.27 19.54 -1.23
C PRO A 54 3.12 18.84 -2.57
N THR A 55 3.74 17.67 -2.73
CA THR A 55 3.69 16.94 -4.00
C THR A 55 2.27 16.52 -4.39
N ASN A 56 1.32 16.52 -3.45
CA ASN A 56 -0.08 16.19 -3.74
C ASN A 56 -0.89 17.34 -4.35
N TRP A 57 -0.27 18.49 -4.52
CA TRP A 57 -0.89 19.69 -5.05
C TRP A 57 -0.21 20.10 -6.35
N GLU A 58 -1.00 20.65 -7.27
CA GLU A 58 -0.47 21.18 -8.51
C GLU A 58 0.60 22.25 -8.21
N ASN A 59 1.74 22.17 -8.90
CA ASN A 59 2.90 23.05 -8.69
C ASN A 59 3.49 23.03 -7.27
N ASN A 60 3.16 22.03 -6.46
CA ASN A 60 3.48 21.96 -5.03
C ASN A 60 2.86 23.09 -4.19
N ASP A 61 1.75 23.68 -4.65
CA ASP A 61 1.07 24.77 -3.94
C ASP A 61 0.04 24.24 -2.94
N ILE A 62 0.47 24.05 -1.69
CA ILE A 62 -0.40 23.63 -0.59
C ILE A 62 -1.42 24.73 -0.24
N PRO A 63 -2.63 24.38 0.28
CA PRO A 63 -3.60 25.37 0.72
C PRO A 63 -3.04 26.21 1.89
N CYS A 64 -2.96 27.52 1.68
CA CYS A 64 -2.85 28.47 2.77
C CYS A 64 -4.23 28.67 3.43
N ASP A 65 -4.25 29.46 4.50
CA ASP A 65 -5.49 29.82 5.14
C ASP A 65 -6.44 30.57 4.21
N ASP A 66 -7.72 30.18 4.29
CA ASP A 66 -8.85 30.78 3.56
C ASP A 66 -8.86 30.54 2.03
N ASP A 67 -7.88 29.79 1.50
CA ASP A 67 -7.88 29.35 0.10
C ASP A 67 -9.10 28.49 -0.25
N ARG A 68 -9.34 28.34 -1.57
CA ARG A 68 -10.39 27.49 -2.14
C ARG A 68 -9.74 26.21 -2.66
N ILE A 69 -10.13 25.08 -2.08
CA ILE A 69 -9.60 23.77 -2.43
C ILE A 69 -10.41 23.20 -3.59
N LYS A 70 -9.72 22.78 -4.65
CA LYS A 70 -10.34 22.19 -5.83
C LYS A 70 -9.82 20.79 -6.07
N MET A 71 -10.74 19.85 -6.21
CA MET A 71 -10.51 18.48 -6.62
C MET A 71 -11.24 18.23 -7.93
N ASP A 72 -10.67 17.40 -8.79
CA ASP A 72 -11.29 17.03 -10.06
C ASP A 72 -12.55 16.18 -9.79
N ALA A 73 -13.70 16.65 -10.30
CA ALA A 73 -14.99 16.01 -10.10
C ALA A 73 -15.08 14.61 -10.75
N ASP A 74 -14.28 14.38 -11.79
CA ASP A 74 -14.31 13.15 -12.60
C ASP A 74 -13.25 12.13 -12.17
N LYS A 75 -12.54 12.37 -11.06
CA LYS A 75 -11.53 11.47 -10.50
C LYS A 75 -12.01 10.84 -9.20
N GLU A 76 -11.75 9.55 -9.05
CA GLU A 76 -11.85 8.90 -7.74
C GLU A 76 -10.66 9.37 -6.88
N ILE A 77 -10.94 10.04 -5.77
CA ILE A 77 -9.90 10.60 -4.90
C ILE A 77 -10.04 10.07 -3.48
N VAL A 78 -9.00 9.42 -2.98
CA VAL A 78 -8.81 9.18 -1.55
C VAL A 78 -7.81 10.18 -1.02
N ALA A 79 -8.19 10.99 -0.03
CA ALA A 79 -7.32 11.98 0.57
C ALA A 79 -7.45 12.03 2.10
N MET A 80 -6.44 12.58 2.78
CA MET A 80 -6.43 12.73 4.22
C MET A 80 -6.11 14.16 4.65
N VAL A 81 -6.74 14.57 5.74
CA VAL A 81 -6.52 15.84 6.40
C VAL A 81 -6.10 15.56 7.84
N GLU A 82 -5.03 16.22 8.25
CA GLU A 82 -4.53 16.18 9.63
C GLU A 82 -4.50 17.59 10.23
N ASP A 83 -4.58 17.66 11.56
CA ASP A 83 -4.53 18.90 12.34
C ASP A 83 -5.65 19.89 11.95
N GLY A 84 -5.34 21.16 11.72
CA GLY A 84 -6.32 22.17 11.34
C GLY A 84 -6.39 22.35 9.82
N LEU A 85 -7.56 22.64 9.29
CA LEU A 85 -7.69 23.15 7.93
C LEU A 85 -8.72 24.29 7.87
N ARG A 86 -8.24 25.51 7.67
CA ARG A 86 -9.07 26.69 7.37
C ARG A 86 -9.00 27.00 5.89
N SER A 87 -10.16 27.03 5.27
CA SER A 87 -10.38 27.26 3.84
C SER A 87 -11.78 27.83 3.67
N THR A 88 -12.03 28.52 2.55
CA THR A 88 -13.32 29.17 2.30
C THR A 88 -14.31 28.26 1.58
N ARG A 89 -13.82 27.38 0.70
CA ARG A 89 -14.64 26.47 -0.10
C ARG A 89 -13.86 25.25 -0.53
N TRP A 90 -14.58 24.14 -0.68
CA TRP A 90 -14.08 22.89 -1.24
C TRP A 90 -14.95 22.52 -2.44
N GLU A 91 -14.32 22.22 -3.56
CA GLU A 91 -14.92 21.51 -4.69
C GLU A 91 -14.40 20.07 -4.60
N ILE A 92 -15.25 19.15 -4.16
CA ILE A 92 -14.90 17.74 -3.87
C ILE A 92 -15.26 16.84 -5.06
N PRO A 93 -14.63 15.65 -5.21
CA PRO A 93 -14.93 14.73 -6.30
C PRO A 93 -16.35 14.17 -6.22
N ASN A 94 -16.87 13.66 -7.33
CA ASN A 94 -18.13 12.91 -7.35
C ASN A 94 -17.98 11.52 -6.71
N ASP A 95 -16.78 10.94 -6.78
CA ASP A 95 -16.43 9.64 -6.19
C ASP A 95 -15.13 9.77 -5.40
N GLY A 96 -15.11 9.26 -4.17
CA GLY A 96 -13.93 9.38 -3.31
C GLY A 96 -14.21 9.45 -1.83
N ILE A 97 -13.13 9.54 -1.06
CA ILE A 97 -13.13 9.53 0.40
C ILE A 97 -12.18 10.61 0.91
N ILE A 98 -12.67 11.46 1.81
CA ILE A 98 -11.85 12.40 2.57
C ILE A 98 -11.80 11.90 4.02
N LEU A 99 -10.62 11.45 4.43
CA LEU A 99 -10.34 10.99 5.78
C LEU A 99 -9.89 12.16 6.65
N PHE A 100 -10.51 12.29 7.82
CA PHE A 100 -10.08 13.25 8.84
C PHE A 100 -9.38 12.47 9.94
N ALA A 101 -8.09 12.75 10.15
CA ALA A 101 -7.30 12.10 11.19
C ALA A 101 -7.80 12.47 12.58
N ASP A 102 -7.31 11.74 13.59
CA ASP A 102 -7.61 12.04 14.99
C ASP A 102 -7.33 13.51 15.33
N LYS A 103 -8.32 14.15 15.98
CA LYS A 103 -8.27 15.56 16.43
C LYS A 103 -8.21 16.59 15.30
N THR A 104 -8.56 16.22 14.07
CA THR A 104 -8.66 17.16 12.96
C THR A 104 -9.77 18.19 13.19
N VAL A 105 -9.50 19.47 12.86
CA VAL A 105 -10.46 20.58 13.04
C VAL A 105 -10.58 21.40 11.75
N ILE A 106 -11.76 21.38 11.14
CA ILE A 106 -12.08 22.22 9.99
C ILE A 106 -12.49 23.63 10.46
N GLY A 107 -12.01 24.66 9.76
CA GLY A 107 -12.23 26.07 10.09
C GLY A 107 -11.16 26.68 10.99
N ARG A 108 -10.22 25.87 11.51
CA ARG A 108 -9.04 26.35 12.24
C ARG A 108 -7.80 26.17 11.38
N LYS A 109 -6.96 27.20 11.30
CA LYS A 109 -5.70 27.13 10.56
C LYS A 109 -4.81 26.01 11.13
N GLY A 110 -4.37 25.09 10.28
CA GLY A 110 -3.40 24.06 10.64
C GLY A 110 -1.99 24.60 10.77
N THR A 111 -1.16 23.90 11.52
CA THR A 111 0.28 24.20 11.69
C THR A 111 1.06 24.07 10.38
N TRP A 112 0.56 23.26 9.45
CA TRP A 112 1.15 23.04 8.13
C TRP A 112 0.68 24.05 7.07
N GLN A 113 -0.44 24.75 7.30
CA GLN A 113 -0.96 25.71 6.33
C GLN A 113 -0.13 26.99 6.30
N CYS A 114 0.21 27.41 5.09
CA CYS A 114 0.85 28.70 4.87
C CYS A 114 -0.10 29.89 5.11
N GLN A 115 0.43 31.10 4.95
CA GLN A 115 -0.37 32.33 4.92
C GLN A 115 -0.09 33.10 3.64
N ARG A 116 -1.13 33.51 2.92
CA ARG A 116 -1.00 34.39 1.75
C ARG A 116 -1.87 35.64 1.91
N LYS A 117 -1.55 36.69 1.14
CA LYS A 117 -2.23 38.00 1.27
C LYS A 117 -3.68 37.97 0.80
N SER A 118 -3.98 37.10 -0.17
CA SER A 118 -5.29 36.98 -0.79
C SER A 118 -5.60 35.51 -1.05
N PRO A 119 -6.83 35.03 -0.77
CA PRO A 119 -7.22 33.65 -1.04
C PRO A 119 -7.17 33.27 -2.52
N GLU A 120 -6.56 32.14 -2.82
CA GLU A 120 -6.38 31.61 -4.17
C GLU A 120 -7.08 30.26 -4.35
N ASP A 121 -7.16 29.80 -5.60
CA ASP A 121 -7.59 28.43 -5.91
C ASP A 121 -6.35 27.53 -5.87
N VAL A 122 -6.41 26.44 -5.10
CA VAL A 122 -5.37 25.42 -5.06
C VAL A 122 -5.95 24.08 -5.49
N PHE A 123 -5.20 23.36 -6.32
CA PHE A 123 -5.66 22.16 -7.01
C PHE A 123 -5.00 20.93 -6.42
N TYR A 124 -5.84 20.04 -5.87
CA TYR A 124 -5.40 18.76 -5.34
C TYR A 124 -5.21 17.77 -6.49
N ALA A 125 -4.00 17.31 -6.69
CA ALA A 125 -3.60 16.46 -7.81
C ALA A 125 -2.48 15.49 -7.38
N PRO A 126 -2.77 14.47 -6.56
CA PRO A 126 -1.74 13.59 -6.04
C PRO A 126 -1.02 12.80 -7.13
N PRO A 127 0.32 12.69 -7.08
CA PRO A 127 1.15 12.05 -8.08
C PRO A 127 0.93 10.55 -7.99
N GLY A 128 0.03 10.07 -8.84
CA GLY A 128 -0.49 8.71 -8.75
C GLY A 128 -1.86 8.65 -8.06
N MET A 129 -2.81 9.52 -8.44
CA MET A 129 -4.26 9.24 -8.30
C MET A 129 -4.64 7.81 -8.75
N LEU A 130 -3.75 7.15 -9.49
CA LEU A 130 -3.78 5.75 -9.88
C LEU A 130 -2.41 5.09 -9.62
N GLY A 131 -1.93 5.09 -8.37
CA GLY A 131 -0.67 4.47 -8.00
C GLY A 131 -0.73 2.96 -8.27
N ASN A 132 -0.17 2.51 -9.40
CA ASN A 132 -0.19 1.11 -9.78
C ASN A 132 0.72 0.30 -8.86
N PHE A 133 0.23 -0.83 -8.35
CA PHE A 133 0.98 -1.73 -7.46
C PHE A 133 2.33 -2.16 -8.06
N LEU A 134 2.48 -2.21 -9.38
CA LEU A 134 3.71 -2.63 -10.06
C LEU A 134 4.67 -1.48 -10.37
N ASP A 135 4.34 -0.25 -9.96
CA ASP A 135 5.25 0.88 -10.09
C ASP A 135 6.34 0.81 -9.02
N VAL A 136 7.56 0.47 -9.44
CA VAL A 136 8.75 0.40 -8.55
C VAL A 136 9.01 1.67 -7.76
N SER A 137 8.59 2.84 -8.27
CA SER A 137 8.83 4.12 -7.58
C SER A 137 7.96 4.30 -6.35
N LYS A 138 6.94 3.45 -6.19
CA LYS A 138 5.99 3.46 -5.08
C LYS A 138 6.40 2.56 -3.93
N TRP A 139 7.43 1.74 -4.12
CA TRP A 139 7.90 0.78 -3.13
C TRP A 139 9.29 1.11 -2.61
N LYS A 140 9.46 0.89 -1.31
CA LYS A 140 10.76 0.90 -0.64
C LYS A 140 11.02 -0.42 0.05
N LEU A 141 12.17 -1.00 -0.20
CA LEU A 141 12.65 -2.16 0.53
C LEU A 141 12.95 -1.78 1.99
N ALA A 142 12.44 -2.54 2.94
CA ALA A 142 12.78 -2.41 4.35
C ALA A 142 14.06 -3.21 4.64
N GLY A 143 15.12 -2.53 5.09
CA GLY A 143 16.39 -3.17 5.43
C GLY A 143 17.62 -2.45 4.86
N ASP A 144 18.81 -3.03 5.07
CA ASP A 144 20.07 -2.47 4.57
C ASP A 144 20.15 -2.66 3.03
N THR A 145 20.06 -1.54 2.30
CA THR A 145 20.12 -1.47 0.83
C THR A 145 21.53 -1.65 0.29
N ARG A 146 22.49 -2.17 1.08
CA ARG A 146 23.79 -2.68 0.61
C ARG A 146 23.58 -3.93 -0.24
N GLN A 147 22.89 -3.78 -1.36
CA GLN A 147 22.43 -4.89 -2.15
C GLN A 147 22.81 -4.66 -3.61
N ARG A 148 23.29 -5.77 -4.17
CA ARG A 148 23.53 -6.03 -5.59
C ARG A 148 22.60 -5.24 -6.52
N PRO A 149 23.04 -4.93 -7.76
CA PRO A 149 22.13 -4.47 -8.81
C PRO A 149 20.91 -5.39 -8.89
N ARG A 150 19.72 -4.78 -8.89
CA ARG A 150 18.43 -5.48 -8.96
C ARG A 150 17.77 -5.26 -10.31
N LEU A 151 17.01 -6.26 -10.74
CA LEU A 151 16.10 -6.08 -11.86
C LEU A 151 14.87 -5.28 -11.41
N HIS A 152 14.26 -4.57 -12.33
CA HIS A 152 13.02 -3.82 -12.06
C HIS A 152 11.91 -4.70 -11.48
N SER A 153 11.85 -5.98 -11.89
CA SER A 153 10.91 -6.98 -11.36
C SER A 153 11.19 -7.41 -9.91
N GLU A 154 12.40 -7.19 -9.39
CA GLU A 154 12.77 -7.46 -7.98
C GLU A 154 12.61 -6.21 -7.09
N MET A 155 12.03 -5.13 -7.63
CA MET A 155 11.79 -3.86 -6.93
C MET A 155 10.31 -3.62 -6.60
N VAL A 156 9.47 -4.63 -6.83
CA VAL A 156 8.08 -4.70 -6.40
C VAL A 156 7.88 -6.00 -5.60
N PRO A 157 6.91 -6.05 -4.67
CA PRO A 157 6.67 -7.26 -3.89
C PRO A 157 6.28 -8.45 -4.78
N SER A 158 6.88 -9.61 -4.52
CA SER A 158 6.55 -10.90 -5.13
C SER A 158 5.83 -11.84 -4.16
N GLN A 159 5.48 -13.05 -4.62
CA GLN A 159 4.76 -14.05 -3.84
C GLN A 159 5.49 -14.51 -2.57
N GLU A 160 6.81 -14.30 -2.48
CA GLU A 160 7.62 -14.66 -1.31
C GLU A 160 7.76 -13.48 -0.34
N ASP A 161 7.35 -12.28 -0.75
CA ASP A 161 7.62 -11.02 -0.05
C ASP A 161 6.42 -10.52 0.76
N GLU A 162 6.70 -9.66 1.72
CA GLU A 162 5.71 -8.95 2.50
C GLU A 162 5.47 -7.55 1.91
N ALA A 163 4.20 -7.20 1.68
CA ALA A 163 3.78 -5.87 1.26
C ALA A 163 3.13 -5.13 2.43
N ILE A 164 3.67 -3.96 2.78
CA ILE A 164 3.20 -3.12 3.88
C ILE A 164 2.61 -1.83 3.32
N PHE A 165 1.35 -1.59 3.64
CA PHE A 165 0.65 -0.33 3.45
C PHE A 165 0.56 0.38 4.81
N PRO A 166 1.34 1.43 5.05
CA PRO A 166 1.38 2.07 6.36
C PRO A 166 0.00 2.64 6.75
N SER A 167 -0.39 2.39 8.00
CA SER A 167 -1.72 2.72 8.53
C SER A 167 -1.95 4.22 8.75
N GLU A 168 -0.87 4.96 8.89
CA GLU A 168 -0.81 6.38 9.18
C GLU A 168 -1.09 7.28 7.97
N HIS A 169 -1.22 6.71 6.77
CA HIS A 169 -1.36 7.44 5.51
C HIS A 169 -2.71 7.13 4.84
N ALA A 170 -3.26 8.11 4.11
CA ALA A 170 -4.29 7.79 3.12
C ALA A 170 -3.64 7.29 1.85
N LEU A 171 -4.05 6.11 1.40
CA LEU A 171 -3.45 5.43 0.26
C LEU A 171 -4.52 5.12 -0.78
N GLN A 172 -4.18 5.27 -2.05
CA GLN A 172 -4.97 4.80 -3.18
C GLN A 172 -4.05 3.97 -4.08
N VAL A 173 -4.39 2.70 -4.26
CA VAL A 173 -3.54 1.73 -4.95
C VAL A 173 -4.37 1.04 -6.03
N GLN A 174 -3.91 1.11 -7.26
CA GLN A 174 -4.52 0.42 -8.40
C GLN A 174 -3.86 -0.95 -8.58
N ILE A 175 -4.68 -1.99 -8.69
CA ILE A 175 -4.24 -3.37 -8.92
C ILE A 175 -4.96 -3.89 -10.17
N ASP A 176 -4.29 -3.81 -11.32
CA ASP A 176 -4.87 -4.16 -12.62
C ASP A 176 -4.73 -5.65 -12.99
N GLN A 177 -3.96 -6.40 -12.20
CA GLN A 177 -3.73 -7.82 -12.39
C GLN A 177 -3.66 -8.54 -11.06
N ILE A 178 -3.84 -9.87 -11.08
CA ILE A 178 -3.66 -10.68 -9.88
C ILE A 178 -2.21 -10.54 -9.42
N VAL A 179 -2.04 -10.09 -8.18
CA VAL A 179 -0.76 -10.04 -7.48
C VAL A 179 -0.78 -11.04 -6.35
N ALA A 180 0.30 -11.81 -6.21
CA ALA A 180 0.50 -12.71 -5.09
C ALA A 180 1.63 -12.14 -4.24
N VAL A 181 1.40 -12.11 -2.93
CA VAL A 181 2.38 -11.75 -1.90
C VAL A 181 2.28 -12.77 -0.78
N LYS A 182 3.38 -12.97 -0.05
CA LYS A 182 3.38 -13.87 1.11
C LYS A 182 2.48 -13.34 2.22
N LYS A 183 2.49 -12.03 2.38
CA LYS A 183 1.74 -11.32 3.41
C LYS A 183 1.40 -9.91 2.96
N LEU A 184 0.15 -9.50 3.14
CA LEU A 184 -0.28 -8.12 2.96
C LEU A 184 -0.64 -7.53 4.32
N ILE A 185 0.02 -6.44 4.70
CA ILE A 185 -0.22 -5.75 5.97
C ILE A 185 -0.87 -4.40 5.67
N TYR A 186 -2.08 -4.19 6.19
CA TYR A 186 -2.83 -2.94 6.10
C TYR A 186 -3.56 -2.68 7.43
N ASN A 187 -3.45 -1.47 7.98
CA ASN A 187 -4.03 -1.11 9.30
C ASN A 187 -3.66 -2.10 10.42
N ASP A 188 -2.40 -2.54 10.45
CA ASP A 188 -1.88 -3.56 11.38
C ASP A 188 -2.59 -4.93 11.30
N GLN A 189 -3.43 -5.13 10.29
CA GLN A 189 -4.12 -6.39 10.02
C GLN A 189 -3.39 -7.15 8.91
N VAL A 190 -3.38 -8.48 9.05
CA VAL A 190 -2.80 -9.40 8.07
C VAL A 190 -3.92 -9.90 7.19
N GLY A 191 -3.85 -9.56 5.90
CA GLY A 191 -4.71 -10.08 4.84
C GLY A 191 -4.17 -11.36 4.22
#